data_AF-A0A830HJP0-F1
#
_entry.id   AF-A0A830HJP0-F1
#
_cell.length_a   1.000
_cell.length_b   1.000
_cell.length_c   1.000
_cell.angle_alpha   90.00
_cell.angle_beta   90.00
_cell.angle_gamma   90.00
#
_symmetry.space_group_name_H-M   'P 1'
#
loop_
_entity.id
_entity.type
_entity.pdbx_description
1 polymer ?
#
loop_
_entity_poly.entity_id
_entity_poly.type
_entity_poly.pdbx_seq_one_letter_code
_entity_poly.pdbx_strand_id
1 'polypeptide(L)'
;MESIESICKVHTLKVYQARETVDPSYDFFARFTYHTKDHRLTPDQIRVFCMCNMPVNPDHLMICCDTCREWFHPGCVSMSEDMVRRVTAWNCPECANSVRA
;
A
#
# COMPACT_ATOMS: atom_id res chain seq x y z
N MET A 1 -21.38 -29.19 12.72
CA MET A 1 -21.30 -27.90 12.00
C MET A 1 -21.01 -26.79 13.03
N GLU A 2 -19.98 -26.96 13.86
CA GLU A 2 -19.69 -26.09 15.02
C GLU A 2 -18.35 -25.34 14.88
N SER A 3 -17.66 -25.49 13.75
CA SER A 3 -16.38 -24.81 13.48
C SER A 3 -16.53 -23.53 12.66
N ILE A 4 -17.73 -23.24 12.16
CA ILE A 4 -18.00 -22.02 11.38
C ILE A 4 -18.67 -21.03 12.33
N GLU A 5 -17.94 -19.99 12.70
CA GLU A 5 -18.45 -18.93 13.59
C GLU A 5 -19.25 -17.87 12.81
N SER A 6 -18.75 -17.47 11.63
CA SER A 6 -19.37 -16.46 10.79
C SER A 6 -18.88 -16.54 9.34
N ILE A 7 -19.52 -15.80 8.44
CA ILE A 7 -19.09 -15.64 7.04
C ILE A 7 -18.24 -14.37 6.94
N CYS A 8 -17.10 -14.45 6.27
CA CYS A 8 -16.27 -13.30 5.94
C CYS A 8 -16.07 -13.18 4.42
N LYS A 9 -15.51 -12.05 3.97
CA LYS A 9 -15.21 -11.77 2.57
C LYS A 9 -13.72 -11.53 2.38
N VAL A 10 -13.12 -12.29 1.47
CA VAL A 10 -11.72 -12.11 1.05
C VAL A 10 -11.71 -11.44 -0.32
N HIS A 11 -11.22 -10.20 -0.35
CA HIS A 11 -11.14 -9.37 -1.55
C HIS A 11 -9.79 -9.54 -2.26
N THR A 12 -9.75 -9.12 -3.53
CA THR A 12 -8.46 -8.80 -4.17
C THR A 12 -7.90 -7.52 -3.57
N LEU A 13 -6.57 -7.34 -3.59
CA LEU A 13 -5.93 -6.12 -3.07
C LEU A 13 -6.52 -4.84 -3.69
N LYS A 14 -6.75 -4.83 -5.01
CA LYS A 14 -7.32 -3.68 -5.72
C LYS A 14 -8.71 -3.32 -5.21
N VAL A 15 -9.56 -4.33 -4.96
CA VAL A 15 -10.92 -4.12 -4.46
C VAL A 15 -10.87 -3.63 -3.01
N TYR A 16 -10.01 -4.22 -2.17
CA TYR A 16 -9.84 -3.81 -0.77
C TYR A 16 -9.40 -2.35 -0.64
N GLN A 17 -8.39 -1.94 -1.41
CA GLN A 17 -7.86 -0.56 -1.41
C GLN A 17 -8.86 0.50 -1.88
N ALA A 18 -9.85 0.12 -2.70
CA ALA A 18 -10.84 1.04 -3.23
C ALA A 18 -12.06 1.24 -2.31
N ARG A 19 -12.12 0.55 -1.16
CA ARG A 19 -13.25 0.66 -0.24
C ARG A 19 -13.18 1.95 0.57
N GLU A 20 -14.33 2.58 0.76
CA GLU A 20 -14.47 3.73 1.65
C GLU A 20 -14.32 3.33 3.12
N THR A 21 -14.83 2.15 3.49
CA THR A 21 -14.76 1.60 4.83
C THR A 21 -14.39 0.11 4.80
N VAL A 22 -13.60 -0.29 5.79
CA VAL A 22 -13.17 -1.68 6.02
C VAL A 22 -13.67 -2.10 7.39
N ASP A 23 -14.40 -3.21 7.44
CA ASP A 23 -14.75 -3.87 8.69
C ASP A 23 -13.70 -4.97 9.00
N PRO A 24 -12.87 -4.82 10.06
CA PRO A 24 -11.81 -5.79 10.37
C PRO A 24 -12.32 -7.19 10.71
N SER A 25 -13.60 -7.35 11.06
CA SER A 25 -14.21 -8.65 11.37
C SER A 25 -14.72 -9.38 10.13
N TYR A 26 -14.95 -8.67 9.01
CA TYR A 26 -15.62 -9.23 7.84
C TYR A 26 -14.89 -9.00 6.51
N ASP A 27 -14.12 -7.93 6.36
CA ASP A 27 -13.42 -7.55 5.14
C ASP A 27 -11.93 -7.87 5.24
N PHE A 28 -11.49 -8.89 4.52
CA PHE A 28 -10.08 -9.30 4.41
C PHE A 28 -9.59 -9.17 2.98
N PHE A 29 -8.28 -9.27 2.75
CA PHE A 29 -7.74 -9.37 1.40
C PHE A 29 -6.67 -10.45 1.28
N ALA A 30 -6.54 -11.00 0.09
CA ALA A 30 -5.43 -11.86 -0.29
C ALA A 30 -4.80 -11.34 -1.58
N ARG A 31 -3.47 -11.19 -1.56
CA ARG A 31 -2.67 -10.81 -2.73
C ARG A 31 -1.70 -11.90 -3.19
N PHE A 32 -1.63 -12.99 -2.43
CA PHE A 32 -0.78 -14.13 -2.72
C PHE A 32 -1.56 -15.43 -2.55
N THR A 33 -1.16 -16.43 -3.33
CA THR A 33 -1.44 -17.84 -3.04
C THR A 33 -0.23 -18.43 -2.34
N TYR A 34 -0.45 -19.07 -1.19
CA TYR A 34 0.57 -19.85 -0.49
C TYR A 34 0.42 -21.33 -0.84
N HIS A 35 1.47 -21.91 -1.40
CA HIS A 35 1.54 -23.32 -1.77
C HIS A 35 2.15 -24.10 -0.61
N THR A 36 1.35 -24.93 0.05
CA THR A 36 1.74 -25.58 1.32
C THR A 36 2.78 -26.70 1.15
N LYS A 37 2.93 -27.24 -0.06
CA LYS A 37 3.86 -28.34 -0.34
C LYS A 37 5.31 -27.88 -0.48
N ASP A 38 5.51 -26.72 -1.10
CA ASP A 38 6.82 -26.16 -1.45
C ASP A 38 7.09 -24.81 -0.74
N HIS A 39 6.17 -24.37 0.13
CA HIS A 39 6.24 -23.12 0.89
C HIS A 39 6.38 -21.87 0.02
N ARG A 40 5.90 -21.94 -1.23
CA ARG A 40 6.07 -20.86 -2.21
C ARG A 40 4.89 -19.89 -2.18
N LEU A 41 5.18 -18.60 -2.38
CA LEU A 41 4.18 -17.56 -2.62
C LEU A 41 4.04 -17.30 -4.13
N THR A 42 2.81 -17.09 -4.60
CA THR A 42 2.51 -16.68 -5.97
C THR A 42 1.68 -15.41 -5.99
N PRO A 43 2.06 -14.37 -6.76
CA PRO A 43 3.28 -14.29 -7.57
C PRO A 43 4.56 -14.21 -6.73
N ASP A 44 5.69 -14.60 -7.33
CA ASP A 44 7.03 -14.55 -6.75
C ASP A 44 7.69 -13.17 -6.89
N GLN A 45 7.17 -12.34 -7.80
CA GLN A 45 7.56 -10.94 -7.97
C GLN A 45 6.40 -10.01 -7.65
N ILE A 46 6.72 -8.91 -6.96
CA ILE A 46 5.77 -7.87 -6.60
C ILE A 46 6.36 -6.50 -6.86
N ARG A 47 5.48 -5.57 -7.23
CA ARG A 47 5.84 -4.17 -7.35
C ARG A 47 6.13 -3.59 -5.97
N VAL A 48 7.28 -2.97 -5.85
CA VAL A 48 7.69 -2.21 -4.67
C VAL A 48 7.63 -0.72 -4.97
N PHE A 49 7.52 0.07 -3.91
CA PHE A 49 7.40 1.52 -3.98
C PHE A 49 8.27 2.16 -2.91
N CYS A 50 8.38 3.49 -3.00
CA CYS A 50 9.16 4.32 -2.09
C CYS A 50 10.66 3.97 -2.12
N MET A 51 11.48 4.84 -1.55
CA MET A 51 12.92 4.60 -1.39
C MET A 51 13.26 3.43 -0.45
N CYS A 52 12.28 2.92 0.31
CA CYS A 52 12.46 1.73 1.14
C CYS A 52 12.29 0.41 0.37
N ASN A 53 11.87 0.46 -0.90
CA ASN A 53 11.66 -0.72 -1.75
C ASN A 53 10.74 -1.77 -1.11
N MET A 54 9.67 -1.30 -0.46
CA MET A 54 8.68 -2.18 0.18
C MET A 54 7.41 -2.30 -0.66
N PRO A 55 6.72 -3.46 -0.63
CA PRO A 55 5.40 -3.60 -1.24
C PRO A 55 4.39 -2.68 -0.55
N VAL A 56 3.36 -2.26 -1.28
CA VAL A 56 2.29 -1.43 -0.69
C VAL A 56 1.63 -2.15 0.48
N ASN A 57 1.48 -1.46 1.60
CA ASN A 57 0.61 -1.87 2.69
C ASN A 57 -0.66 -1.00 2.58
N PRO A 58 -1.86 -1.60 2.38
CA PRO A 58 -3.09 -0.82 2.28
C PRO A 58 -3.44 -0.03 3.55
N ASP A 59 -2.83 -0.35 4.70
CA ASP A 59 -3.08 0.34 5.97
C ASP A 59 -2.15 1.55 6.18
N HIS A 60 -1.14 1.75 5.31
CA HIS A 60 -0.20 2.87 5.42
C HIS A 60 -0.50 3.95 4.38
N LEU A 61 -0.58 5.20 4.85
CA LEU A 61 -0.72 6.35 3.99
C LEU A 61 0.53 6.49 3.09
N MET A 62 0.31 6.87 1.84
CA MET A 62 1.37 7.22 0.89
C MET A 62 1.04 8.52 0.17
N ILE A 63 2.07 9.24 -0.26
CA ILE A 63 1.97 10.46 -1.06
C ILE A 63 2.60 10.23 -2.45
N CYS A 64 1.96 10.77 -3.50
CA CYS A 64 2.47 10.69 -4.87
C CYS A 64 3.27 11.94 -5.21
N CYS A 65 4.45 11.76 -5.80
CA CYS A 65 5.22 12.87 -6.37
C CYS A 65 4.59 13.34 -7.69
N ASP A 66 4.36 14.65 -7.84
CA ASP A 66 3.76 15.22 -9.05
C ASP A 66 4.70 15.14 -10.26
N THR A 67 6.01 15.10 -10.04
CA THR A 67 7.01 15.05 -11.11
C THR A 67 7.26 13.61 -11.60
N CYS A 68 7.72 12.71 -10.72
CA CYS A 68 8.09 11.35 -11.12
C CYS A 68 6.94 10.34 -11.03
N ARG A 69 5.79 10.72 -10.45
CA ARG A 69 4.61 9.86 -10.26
C ARG A 69 4.85 8.60 -9.42
N GLU A 70 5.95 8.56 -8.66
CA GLU A 70 6.25 7.52 -7.68
C GLU A 70 5.61 7.82 -6.31
N TRP A 71 5.39 6.76 -5.53
CA TRP A 71 4.69 6.80 -4.24
C TRP A 71 5.65 6.64 -3.07
N PHE A 72 5.47 7.44 -2.03
CA PHE A 72 6.36 7.49 -0.87
C PHE A 72 5.57 7.40 0.43
N HIS A 73 6.13 6.71 1.43
CA HIS A 73 5.59 6.78 2.79
C HIS A 73 5.98 8.14 3.39
N PRO A 74 5.06 8.85 4.08
CA PRO A 74 5.35 10.14 4.71
C PRO A 74 6.59 10.10 5.59
N GLY A 75 6.71 9.07 6.43
CA GLY A 75 7.87 8.89 7.32
C GLY A 75 9.20 8.69 6.59
N CYS A 76 9.21 8.10 5.39
CA CYS A 76 10.44 7.94 4.60
C CYS A 76 10.94 9.26 4.00
N VAL A 77 10.07 10.25 3.86
CA VAL A 77 10.38 11.57 3.27
C VAL A 77 10.23 12.71 4.29
N SER A 78 10.29 12.39 5.58
CA SER A 78 10.22 13.35 6.70
C SER A 78 8.94 14.21 6.70
N MET A 79 7.82 13.63 6.26
CA MET A 79 6.48 14.25 6.35
C MET A 79 5.62 13.55 7.39
N SER A 80 4.75 14.33 8.06
CA SER A 80 3.68 13.77 8.89
C SER A 80 2.45 13.44 8.03
N GLU A 81 1.62 12.52 8.50
CA GLU A 81 0.35 12.20 7.83
C GLU A 81 -0.58 13.41 7.72
N ASP A 82 -0.61 14.27 8.75
CA ASP A 82 -1.38 15.52 8.74
C ASP A 82 -0.94 16.48 7.64
N MET A 83 0.38 16.55 7.38
CA MET A 83 0.92 17.38 6.32
C MET A 83 0.51 16.83 4.94
N VAL A 84 0.57 15.51 4.76
CA VAL A 84 0.15 14.83 3.52
C VAL A 84 -1.34 15.06 3.24
N ARG A 85 -2.20 15.06 4.26
CA ARG A 85 -3.64 15.34 4.09
C ARG A 85 -3.95 16.77 3.66
N ARG A 86 -3.03 17.72 3.85
CA ARG A 86 -3.21 19.16 3.56
C ARG A 86 -2.51 19.62 2.30
N VAL A 87 -1.55 18.85 1.79
CA VAL A 87 -0.74 19.26 0.64
C VAL A 87 -1.50 19.00 -0.66
N THR A 88 -1.50 19.99 -1.56
CA THR A 88 -2.18 19.90 -2.87
C THR A 88 -1.23 19.56 -4.01
N ALA A 89 0.05 19.91 -3.87
CA ALA A 89 1.11 19.58 -4.80
C ALA A 89 2.39 19.27 -4.02
N TRP A 90 3.06 18.16 -4.36
CA TRP A 90 4.26 17.71 -3.68
C TRP A 90 5.24 17.03 -4.62
N ASN A 91 6.53 17.33 -4.44
CA ASN A 91 7.62 16.69 -5.15
C ASN A 91 8.52 15.97 -4.16
N CYS A 92 8.95 14.76 -4.51
CA CYS A 92 9.88 14.00 -3.69
C CYS A 92 11.24 14.70 -3.57
N PRO A 93 12.06 14.37 -2.55
CA PRO A 93 13.35 15.02 -2.33
C PRO A 93 14.28 15.02 -3.55
N GLU A 94 14.23 13.95 -4.35
CA GLU A 94 14.99 13.86 -5.60
C GLU A 94 14.50 14.89 -6.61
N CYS A 95 13.20 14.94 -6.90
CA CYS A 95 12.63 15.89 -7.87
C CYS A 95 12.72 17.34 -7.40
N ALA A 96 12.60 17.60 -6.10
CA ALA A 96 12.76 18.94 -5.52
C ALA A 96 14.19 19.47 -5.70
N ASN A 97 15.20 18.62 -5.55
CA ASN A 97 16.60 18.96 -5.76
C ASN A 97 17.03 18.89 -7.23
N SER A 98 16.17 18.35 -8.11
CA SER A 98 16.41 18.22 -9.55
C SER A 98 16.09 19.49 -10.35
N VAL A 99 15.66 20.58 -9.68
CA VAL A 99 15.59 21.90 -10.32
C VAL A 99 17.02 22.32 -10.65
N ARG A 100 17.43 21.99 -11.87
CA ARG A 100 18.76 22.25 -12.42
C ARG A 100 19.15 23.72 -12.23
N ALA A 101 20.40 23.91 -11.81
CA ALA A 101 21.19 25.09 -12.14
C ALA A 101 21.27 25.31 -13.66
#